data_AF-B8B5Z4-F1
#
_entry.id   AF-B8B5Z4-F1
#
_cell.length_a   1.000
_cell.length_b   1.000
_cell.length_c   1.000
_cell.angle_alpha   90.00
_cell.angle_beta   90.00
_cell.angle_gamma   90.00
#
_symmetry.space_group_name_H-M   'P 1'
#
loop_
_entity.id
_entity.type
_entity.pdbx_description
1 polymer ?
#
loop_
_entity_poly.entity_id
_entity_poly.type
_entity_poly.pdbx_seq_one_letter_code
_entity_poly.pdbx_strand_id
1 'polypeptide(L)'
;MKVRFLRPADYYAEMVKTDAHMHKIKGRLLSEKKKIEEAEERKKAREAKKRAKEVQAQKEKERAKQKKEQIESVKKWRKQRQQGGFAKGNDDGPDLNFEGDEGFKQSKKKRPGVSPGDRSGGLAKKGKQGKNRKSRDSKFGHGGRKGLKKQNTAETTNDFRGFNQMDKSQNKRRKMG
;
A
#
# COMPACT_ATOMS: atom_id res chain seq x y z
N MET A 1 20.77 -51.97 -39.78
CA MET A 1 20.01 -52.31 -38.55
C MET A 1 19.09 -51.14 -38.19
N LYS A 2 17.78 -51.36 -38.02
CA LYS A 2 16.81 -50.31 -37.66
C LYS A 2 16.52 -50.39 -36.16
N VAL A 3 17.29 -49.66 -35.35
CA VAL A 3 17.14 -49.63 -33.88
C VAL A 3 16.44 -48.34 -33.46
N ARG A 4 15.48 -48.43 -32.53
CA ARG A 4 14.78 -47.28 -31.97
C ARG A 4 15.68 -46.57 -30.96
N PHE A 5 15.90 -45.27 -31.13
CA PHE A 5 16.82 -44.49 -30.30
C PHE A 5 16.15 -43.85 -29.07
N LEU A 6 14.92 -43.35 -29.22
CA LEU A 6 14.21 -42.68 -28.13
C LEU A 6 13.52 -43.67 -27.21
N ARG A 7 13.54 -43.36 -25.90
CA ARG A 7 12.73 -44.06 -24.92
C ARG A 7 11.24 -43.73 -25.16
N PRO A 8 10.37 -44.74 -25.36
CA PRO A 8 8.93 -44.52 -25.42
C PRO A 8 8.40 -43.97 -24.09
N ALA A 9 7.46 -43.01 -24.14
CA ALA A 9 6.89 -42.38 -22.94
C ALA A 9 6.13 -43.38 -22.04
N ASP A 10 5.47 -44.36 -22.67
CA ASP A 10 4.63 -45.35 -21.99
C ASP A 10 5.40 -46.60 -21.52
N TYR A 11 6.74 -46.59 -21.66
CA TYR A 11 7.59 -47.68 -21.21
C TYR A 11 8.15 -47.39 -19.80
N TYR A 12 7.43 -47.86 -18.79
CA TYR A 12 7.79 -47.75 -17.38
C TYR A 12 8.69 -48.91 -16.94
N ALA A 13 10.00 -48.69 -17.09
CA ALA A 13 11.04 -49.56 -16.54
C ALA A 13 11.80 -48.82 -15.43
N GLU A 14 12.50 -49.58 -14.58
CA GLU A 14 13.33 -49.03 -13.52
C GLU A 14 14.39 -48.08 -14.10
N MET A 15 14.48 -46.88 -13.52
CA MET A 15 15.47 -45.87 -13.90
C MET A 15 16.63 -45.88 -12.90
N VAL A 16 17.77 -45.32 -13.32
CA VAL A 16 18.98 -45.16 -12.47
C VAL A 16 18.70 -44.44 -11.15
N LYS A 17 17.70 -43.55 -11.13
CA LYS A 17 17.27 -42.83 -9.92
C LYS A 17 15.82 -43.13 -9.64
N THR A 18 15.50 -43.37 -8.37
CA THR A 18 14.13 -43.59 -7.92
C THR A 18 13.29 -42.33 -8.06
N ASP A 19 11.99 -42.50 -8.30
CA ASP A 19 11.05 -41.38 -8.39
C ASP A 19 11.01 -40.56 -7.09
N ALA A 20 11.16 -41.21 -5.94
CA ALA A 20 11.28 -40.54 -4.64
C ALA A 20 12.46 -39.56 -4.59
N HIS A 21 13.60 -39.91 -5.21
CA HIS A 21 14.74 -39.00 -5.31
C HIS A 21 14.44 -37.83 -6.28
N MET A 22 13.84 -38.12 -7.44
CA MET A 22 13.46 -37.08 -8.41
C MET A 22 12.42 -36.10 -7.86
N HIS A 23 11.48 -36.57 -7.03
CA HIS A 23 10.54 -35.72 -6.31
C HIS A 23 11.24 -34.76 -5.34
N LYS A 24 12.29 -35.22 -4.63
CA LYS A 24 13.09 -34.34 -3.76
C LYS A 24 13.81 -33.26 -4.57
N ILE A 25 14.37 -33.60 -5.72
CA ILE A 25 15.01 -32.62 -6.62
C ILE A 25 13.96 -31.61 -7.11
N LYS A 26 12.81 -32.08 -7.60
CA LYS A 26 11.72 -31.20 -8.05
C LYS A 26 11.25 -30.27 -6.94
N GLY A 27 11.11 -30.78 -5.71
CA GLY A 27 10.77 -29.97 -4.54
C GLY A 27 11.78 -28.85 -4.25
N ARG A 28 13.09 -29.16 -4.33
CA ARG A 28 14.15 -28.15 -4.15
C ARG A 28 14.10 -27.07 -5.23
N LEU A 29 13.99 -27.47 -6.49
CA LEU A 29 13.90 -26.53 -7.62
C LEU A 29 12.70 -25.60 -7.50
N LEU A 30 11.53 -26.14 -7.11
CA LEU A 30 10.34 -25.32 -6.87
C LEU A 30 10.52 -24.36 -5.70
N SER A 31 11.20 -24.80 -4.63
CA SER A 31 11.49 -23.94 -3.48
C SER A 31 12.46 -22.81 -3.82
N GLU A 32 13.44 -23.05 -4.67
CA GLU A 32 14.40 -22.05 -5.13
C GLU A 32 13.74 -21.02 -6.05
N LYS A 33 12.93 -21.46 -7.00
CA LYS A 33 12.13 -20.56 -7.86
C LYS A 33 11.27 -19.62 -7.03
N LYS A 34 10.52 -20.15 -6.05
CA LYS A 34 9.71 -19.34 -5.14
C LYS A 34 10.52 -18.31 -4.35
N LYS A 35 11.71 -18.68 -3.88
CA LYS A 35 12.61 -17.74 -3.17
C LYS A 35 13.09 -16.61 -4.07
N ILE A 36 13.40 -16.91 -5.34
CA ILE A 36 13.81 -15.91 -6.32
C ILE A 36 12.65 -14.96 -6.63
N GLU A 37 11.47 -15.49 -6.92
CA GLU A 37 10.25 -14.72 -7.18
C GLU A 37 9.93 -13.78 -6.00
N GLU A 38 9.96 -14.28 -4.77
CA GLU A 38 9.68 -13.46 -3.58
C GLU A 38 10.75 -12.35 -3.36
N ALA A 39 12.00 -12.62 -3.71
CA ALA A 39 13.06 -11.63 -3.64
C ALA A 39 12.88 -10.54 -4.70
N GLU A 40 12.47 -10.90 -5.92
CA GLU A 40 12.17 -9.98 -7.01
C GLU A 40 10.94 -9.12 -6.70
N GLU A 41 9.86 -9.72 -6.20
CA GLU A 41 8.67 -8.99 -5.77
C GLU A 41 9.00 -7.99 -4.66
N ARG A 42 9.84 -8.39 -3.70
CA ARG A 42 10.31 -7.51 -2.63
C ARG A 42 11.16 -6.35 -3.17
N LYS A 43 12.04 -6.60 -4.16
CA LYS A 43 12.81 -5.55 -4.84
C LYS A 43 11.88 -4.58 -5.58
N LYS A 44 10.94 -5.11 -6.37
CA LYS A 44 9.93 -4.33 -7.11
C LYS A 44 9.08 -3.49 -6.17
N ALA A 45 8.64 -4.03 -5.03
CA ALA A 45 7.88 -3.30 -4.02
C ALA A 45 8.70 -2.17 -3.38
N ARG A 46 10.00 -2.38 -3.13
CA ARG A 46 10.89 -1.31 -2.63
C ARG A 46 11.07 -0.22 -3.66
N GLU A 47 11.29 -0.57 -4.92
CA GLU A 47 11.42 0.39 -6.02
C GLU A 47 10.14 1.18 -6.25
N ALA A 48 8.99 0.52 -6.25
CA ALA A 48 7.69 1.17 -6.35
C ALA A 48 7.49 2.18 -5.21
N LYS A 49 7.85 1.82 -3.97
CA LYS A 49 7.80 2.73 -2.82
C LYS A 49 8.74 3.93 -2.97
N LYS A 50 9.97 3.72 -3.47
CA LYS A 50 10.93 4.79 -3.73
C LYS A 50 10.39 5.77 -4.78
N ARG A 51 9.84 5.26 -5.88
CA ARG A 51 9.32 6.07 -7.00
C ARG A 51 7.91 6.63 -6.76
N ALA A 52 7.16 6.13 -5.78
CA ALA A 52 5.77 6.51 -5.56
C ALA A 52 5.56 8.03 -5.42
N LYS A 53 6.45 8.71 -4.68
CA LYS A 53 6.36 10.17 -4.47
C LYS A 53 6.64 10.95 -5.75
N GLU A 54 7.65 10.52 -6.51
CA GLU A 54 7.98 11.13 -7.81
C GLU A 54 6.85 10.94 -8.80
N VAL A 55 6.32 9.72 -8.92
CA VAL A 55 5.17 9.40 -9.78
C VAL A 55 3.94 10.21 -9.39
N GLN A 56 3.68 10.40 -8.08
CA GLN A 56 2.57 11.24 -7.63
C GLN A 56 2.76 12.70 -8.08
N ALA A 57 3.95 13.26 -7.86
CA ALA A 57 4.25 14.64 -8.25
C ALA A 57 4.19 14.82 -9.78
N GLN A 58 4.69 13.86 -10.56
CA GLN A 58 4.61 13.86 -12.02
C GLN A 58 3.14 13.81 -12.48
N LYS A 59 2.31 12.93 -11.90
CA LYS A 59 0.88 12.86 -12.20
C LYS A 59 0.13 14.15 -11.88
N GLU A 60 0.48 14.83 -10.78
CA GLU A 60 -0.12 16.12 -10.43
C GLU A 60 0.25 17.21 -11.44
N LYS A 61 1.52 17.26 -11.86
CA LYS A 61 2.00 18.17 -12.91
C LYS A 61 1.33 17.90 -14.25
N GLU A 62 1.26 16.62 -14.65
CA GLU A 62 0.61 16.20 -15.90
C GLU A 62 -0.88 16.57 -15.89
N ARG A 63 -1.60 16.29 -14.80
CA ARG A 63 -3.00 16.68 -14.64
C ARG A 63 -3.19 18.20 -14.68
N ALA A 64 -2.29 18.96 -14.07
CA ALA A 64 -2.34 20.42 -14.14
C ALA A 64 -2.10 20.94 -15.56
N LYS A 65 -1.16 20.33 -16.30
CA LYS A 65 -0.88 20.64 -17.70
C LYS A 65 -2.09 20.33 -18.58
N GLN A 66 -2.67 19.13 -18.46
CA GLN A 66 -3.87 18.73 -19.18
C GLN A 66 -5.05 19.68 -18.91
N LYS A 67 -5.25 20.10 -17.65
CA LYS A 67 -6.28 21.11 -17.31
C LYS A 67 -6.04 22.46 -17.99
N LYS A 68 -4.78 22.93 -18.03
CA LYS A 68 -4.43 24.17 -18.72
C LYS A 68 -4.67 24.06 -20.22
N GLU A 69 -4.22 22.98 -20.85
CA GLU A 69 -4.43 22.71 -22.28
C GLU A 69 -5.93 22.66 -22.63
N GLN A 70 -6.76 22.04 -21.77
CA GLN A 70 -8.22 22.02 -21.93
C GLN A 70 -8.86 23.41 -21.77
N ILE A 71 -8.42 24.20 -20.80
CA ILE A 71 -8.93 25.58 -20.63
C ILE A 71 -8.52 26.44 -21.84
N GLU A 72 -7.30 26.28 -22.33
CA GLU A 72 -6.81 27.01 -23.50
C GLU A 72 -7.55 26.60 -24.78
N SER A 73 -7.87 25.32 -24.98
CA SER A 73 -8.66 24.87 -26.12
C SER A 73 -10.09 25.44 -26.09
N VAL A 74 -10.73 25.45 -24.92
CA VAL A 74 -12.05 26.08 -24.73
C VAL A 74 -11.99 27.59 -24.94
N LYS A 75 -10.95 28.28 -24.43
CA LYS A 75 -10.75 29.71 -24.67
C LYS A 75 -10.55 30.03 -26.15
N LYS A 76 -9.74 29.24 -26.86
CA LYS A 76 -9.54 29.38 -28.31
C LYS A 76 -10.85 29.19 -29.06
N TRP A 77 -11.64 28.18 -28.71
CA TRP A 77 -12.96 27.95 -29.30
C TRP A 77 -13.94 29.09 -29.02
N ARG A 78 -14.00 29.60 -27.77
CA ARG A 78 -14.83 30.76 -27.41
C ARG A 78 -14.41 32.01 -28.20
N LYS A 79 -13.11 32.27 -28.33
CA LYS A 79 -12.57 33.40 -29.11
C LYS A 79 -12.88 33.26 -30.60
N GLN A 80 -12.73 32.06 -31.17
CA GLN A 80 -13.09 31.78 -32.56
C GLN A 80 -14.60 31.98 -32.80
N ARG A 81 -15.46 31.56 -31.87
CA ARG A 81 -16.92 31.80 -31.93
C ARG A 81 -17.27 33.29 -31.87
N GLN A 82 -16.57 34.06 -31.02
CA GLN A 82 -16.74 35.52 -30.94
C GLN A 82 -16.25 36.24 -32.20
N GLN A 83 -15.13 35.79 -32.80
CA GLN A 83 -14.57 36.37 -34.03
C GLN A 83 -15.36 35.98 -35.28
N GLY A 84 -15.98 34.79 -35.31
CA GLY A 84 -16.78 34.29 -36.43
C GLY A 84 -18.15 34.94 -36.59
N GLY A 85 -18.41 36.08 -35.95
CA GLY A 85 -19.63 36.88 -36.16
C GLY A 85 -20.93 36.23 -35.68
N PHE A 86 -20.87 35.20 -34.83
CA PHE A 86 -22.08 34.71 -34.15
C PHE A 86 -22.51 35.78 -33.15
N ALA A 87 -23.46 36.61 -33.58
CA ALA A 87 -23.88 37.82 -32.93
C ALA A 87 -24.14 37.59 -31.44
N LYS A 88 -23.75 38.58 -30.65
CA LYS A 88 -24.26 38.87 -29.31
C LYS A 88 -25.75 39.25 -29.47
N GLY A 89 -26.56 38.30 -29.89
CA GLY A 89 -28.01 38.40 -30.03
C GLY A 89 -28.65 38.05 -28.70
N ASN A 90 -29.63 38.87 -28.32
CA ASN A 90 -30.37 38.84 -27.06
C ASN A 90 -30.91 37.47 -26.64
N ASP A 91 -31.12 37.41 -25.32
CA ASP A 91 -32.03 36.54 -24.56
C ASP A 91 -31.59 35.13 -24.12
N ASP A 92 -31.70 34.94 -22.80
CA ASP A 92 -31.91 33.69 -22.06
C ASP A 92 -30.81 32.61 -21.96
N GLY A 93 -29.55 33.03 -21.78
CA GLY A 93 -28.50 32.14 -21.28
C GLY A 93 -27.75 32.80 -20.12
N PRO A 94 -27.56 32.14 -18.95
CA PRO A 94 -26.91 32.77 -17.81
C PRO A 94 -25.53 33.29 -18.22
N ASP A 95 -25.28 34.57 -17.93
CA ASP A 95 -24.02 35.24 -18.25
C ASP A 95 -22.87 34.60 -17.44
N LEU A 96 -22.15 33.66 -18.05
CA LEU A 96 -20.98 33.00 -17.48
C LEU A 96 -19.71 33.87 -17.64
N ASN A 97 -19.84 35.18 -17.39
CA ASN A 97 -18.72 36.09 -17.24
C ASN A 97 -18.12 35.91 -15.84
N PHE A 98 -17.23 34.92 -15.70
CA PHE A 98 -16.40 34.69 -14.51
C PHE A 98 -15.18 35.64 -14.44
N GLU A 99 -15.30 36.84 -15.01
CA GLU A 99 -14.22 37.85 -15.08
C GLU A 99 -14.46 39.02 -14.09
N GLY A 100 -15.54 38.95 -13.31
CA GLY A 100 -15.76 39.82 -12.17
C GLY A 100 -14.95 39.35 -10.96
N ASP A 101 -14.15 40.26 -10.41
CA ASP A 101 -13.38 40.19 -9.16
C ASP A 101 -14.27 40.04 -7.90
N GLU A 102 -15.36 39.28 -7.99
CA GLU A 102 -16.16 38.88 -6.84
C GLU A 102 -15.78 37.44 -6.48
N GLY A 103 -14.60 37.33 -5.86
CA GLY A 103 -14.15 36.09 -5.24
C GLY A 103 -15.27 35.51 -4.39
N PHE A 104 -15.61 34.24 -4.66
CA PHE A 104 -16.62 33.44 -3.96
C PHE A 104 -16.52 33.68 -2.44
N LYS A 105 -17.36 34.58 -1.91
CA LYS A 105 -17.36 34.94 -0.49
C LYS A 105 -17.82 33.71 0.28
N GLN A 106 -16.88 32.85 0.68
CA GLN A 106 -17.19 31.72 1.54
C GLN A 106 -17.82 32.28 2.81
N SER A 107 -19.13 32.06 2.95
CA SER A 107 -19.87 32.52 4.11
C SER A 107 -19.19 31.94 5.36
N LYS A 108 -18.64 32.79 6.22
CA LYS A 108 -18.07 32.41 7.53
C LYS A 108 -19.15 31.98 8.52
N LYS A 109 -20.22 31.33 8.05
CA LYS A 109 -21.28 30.78 8.91
C LYS A 109 -20.70 29.61 9.68
N LYS A 110 -20.25 29.89 10.90
CA LYS A 110 -19.91 28.89 11.91
C LYS A 110 -21.14 27.99 12.08
N ARG A 111 -21.00 26.70 11.79
CA ARG A 111 -22.07 25.72 12.04
C ARG A 111 -22.27 25.64 13.55
N PRO A 112 -23.48 25.89 14.09
CA PRO A 112 -23.73 25.79 15.52
C PRO A 112 -23.41 24.36 16.00
N GLY A 113 -22.61 24.23 17.06
CA GLY A 113 -22.20 22.95 17.64
C GLY A 113 -20.86 22.38 17.16
N VAL A 114 -20.10 23.07 16.31
CA VAL A 114 -18.78 22.60 15.82
C VAL A 114 -17.69 23.62 16.16
N SER A 115 -16.68 23.21 16.93
CA SER A 115 -15.52 24.05 17.25
C SER A 115 -14.67 24.29 15.99
N PRO A 116 -14.08 25.49 15.81
CA PRO A 116 -13.12 25.74 14.75
C PRO A 116 -11.96 24.73 14.84
N GLY A 117 -11.83 23.86 13.84
CA GLY A 117 -10.82 22.79 13.81
C GLY A 117 -11.36 21.37 13.99
N ASP A 118 -12.65 21.20 14.31
CA ASP A 118 -13.25 19.87 14.40
C ASP A 118 -13.57 19.29 12.99
N ARG A 119 -12.70 18.40 12.52
CA ARG A 119 -12.87 17.67 11.25
C ARG A 119 -14.02 16.65 11.27
N SER A 120 -14.60 16.37 12.44
CA SER A 120 -15.70 15.41 12.59
C SER A 120 -17.09 16.04 12.47
N GLY A 121 -17.16 17.37 12.32
CA GLY A 121 -18.43 18.08 12.10
C GLY A 121 -19.44 17.92 13.24
N GLY A 122 -18.98 17.71 14.48
CA GLY A 122 -19.85 17.50 15.64
C GLY A 122 -20.35 16.08 15.84
N LEU A 123 -20.05 15.12 14.95
CA LEU A 123 -20.50 13.73 15.09
C LEU A 123 -19.63 12.90 16.06
N ALA A 124 -18.37 13.30 16.34
CA ALA A 124 -17.48 12.49 17.17
C ALA A 124 -17.87 12.42 18.66
N LYS A 125 -18.70 13.34 19.16
CA LYS A 125 -19.15 13.31 20.57
C LYS A 125 -20.28 12.31 20.84
N LYS A 126 -20.96 11.79 19.82
CA LYS A 126 -22.08 10.83 19.98
C LYS A 126 -21.67 9.35 19.89
N GLY A 127 -20.43 9.07 19.50
CA GLY A 127 -19.91 7.70 19.41
C GLY A 127 -19.36 7.23 20.76
N LYS A 128 -20.02 6.26 21.40
CA LYS A 128 -19.48 5.47 22.53
C LYS A 128 -17.98 5.25 22.30
N GLN A 129 -17.15 5.62 23.27
CA GLN A 129 -15.70 5.33 23.25
C GLN A 129 -15.51 3.89 22.78
N GLY A 130 -15.00 3.71 21.56
CA GLY A 130 -14.81 2.38 20.99
C GLY A 130 -14.00 1.55 21.97
N LYS A 131 -14.35 0.28 22.17
CA LYS A 131 -13.65 -0.66 23.07
C LYS A 131 -12.12 -0.65 22.84
N ASN A 132 -11.70 -0.30 21.62
CA ASN A 132 -10.31 -0.14 21.20
C ASN A 132 -9.59 1.08 21.78
N ARG A 133 -10.29 2.13 22.22
CA ARG A 133 -9.66 3.32 22.82
C ARG A 133 -9.19 3.02 24.24
N LYS A 134 -10.00 2.33 25.04
CA LYS A 134 -9.62 1.90 26.40
C LYS A 134 -8.42 0.96 26.39
N SER A 135 -8.39 -0.02 25.49
CA SER A 135 -7.25 -0.94 25.34
C SER A 135 -6.00 -0.27 24.79
N ARG A 136 -6.15 0.74 23.95
CA ARG A 136 -5.03 1.54 23.45
C ARG A 136 -4.50 2.49 24.52
N ASP A 137 -5.37 3.09 25.33
CA ASP A 137 -4.95 3.97 26.42
C ASP A 137 -4.28 3.19 27.55
N SER A 138 -4.68 1.95 27.84
CA SER A 138 -3.94 1.10 28.79
C SER A 138 -2.57 0.68 28.23
N LYS A 139 -2.51 0.37 26.93
CA LYS A 139 -1.26 -0.03 26.27
C LYS A 139 -0.29 1.14 26.10
N PHE A 140 -0.77 2.32 25.75
CA PHE A 140 0.03 3.47 25.29
C PHE A 140 -0.16 4.77 26.08
N GLY A 141 -1.03 4.81 27.09
CA GLY A 141 -1.40 6.03 27.81
C GLY A 141 -2.34 6.95 27.03
N HIS A 142 -3.00 7.88 27.72
CA HIS A 142 -3.87 8.87 27.08
C HIS A 142 -3.02 10.00 26.46
N GLY A 143 -3.21 10.29 25.16
CA GLY A 143 -2.68 11.51 24.52
C GLY A 143 -1.24 11.44 23.94
N GLY A 144 -1.01 10.64 22.90
CA GLY A 144 0.22 10.75 22.09
C GLY A 144 1.44 10.02 22.66
N ARG A 145 2.51 9.93 21.84
CA ARG A 145 3.63 8.96 21.92
C ARG A 145 4.13 8.67 23.36
N LYS A 146 3.74 7.53 23.93
CA LYS A 146 4.47 6.85 25.01
C LYS A 146 5.08 5.55 24.52
N GLY A 147 6.14 5.69 23.72
CA GLY A 147 6.97 4.58 23.26
C GLY A 147 8.23 4.46 24.12
N LEU A 148 8.09 4.13 25.41
CA LEU A 148 9.25 3.84 26.28
C LEU A 148 9.02 2.60 27.18
N LYS A 149 7.99 1.78 26.92
CA LYS A 149 7.77 0.53 27.70
C LYS A 149 8.82 -0.57 27.45
N LYS A 150 9.83 -0.30 26.64
CA LYS A 150 11.04 -1.12 26.49
C LYS A 150 12.24 -0.19 26.60
N GLN A 151 12.56 0.21 27.83
CA GLN A 151 13.88 0.73 28.14
C GLN A 151 14.61 -0.34 28.94
N ASN A 152 15.82 -0.68 28.52
CA ASN A 152 16.70 -1.51 29.30
C ASN A 152 17.18 -0.65 30.47
N THR A 153 16.80 -0.99 31.69
CA THR A 153 17.43 -0.42 32.89
C THR A 153 18.78 -1.11 33.10
N ALA A 154 19.74 -0.46 33.75
CA ALA A 154 21.08 -1.01 33.99
C ALA A 154 21.03 -2.42 34.62
N GLU A 155 20.01 -2.70 35.44
CA GLU A 155 19.77 -4.00 36.06
C GLU A 155 19.29 -5.09 35.08
N THR A 156 18.54 -4.72 34.03
CA THR A 156 17.99 -5.66 33.04
C THR A 156 18.97 -6.06 31.92
N THR A 157 20.11 -5.37 31.81
CA THR A 157 21.10 -5.64 30.75
C THR A 157 21.85 -6.97 30.95
N ASN A 158 21.94 -7.48 32.18
CA ASN A 158 22.70 -8.69 32.52
C ASN A 158 21.84 -9.81 33.16
N ASP A 159 20.51 -9.74 33.08
CA ASP A 159 19.64 -10.79 33.62
C ASP A 159 19.41 -11.92 32.59
N PHE A 160 20.18 -12.99 32.72
CA PHE A 160 20.07 -14.20 31.88
C PHE A 160 19.17 -15.28 32.50
N ARG A 161 18.48 -15.01 33.63
CA ARG A 161 17.71 -16.04 34.37
C ARG A 161 16.52 -16.61 33.59
N GLY A 162 16.05 -15.91 32.55
CA GLY A 162 15.00 -16.39 31.64
C GLY A 162 15.51 -17.23 30.45
N PHE A 163 16.83 -17.40 30.30
CA PHE A 163 17.41 -18.18 29.21
C PHE A 163 17.50 -19.66 29.60
N ASN A 164 16.41 -20.41 29.40
CA ASN A 164 16.47 -21.86 29.41
C ASN A 164 17.30 -22.33 28.20
N GLN A 165 18.60 -22.61 28.41
CA GLN A 165 19.33 -23.55 27.55
C GLN A 165 18.72 -24.93 27.77
N MET A 166 17.65 -25.21 27.05
CA MET A 166 17.16 -26.58 26.94
C MET A 166 18.14 -27.33 26.05
N ASP A 167 19.13 -27.93 26.71
CA ASP A 167 20.02 -28.93 26.14
C ASP A 167 19.19 -29.99 25.42
N LYS A 168 19.29 -30.01 24.09
CA LYS A 168 18.71 -31.05 23.24
C LYS A 168 19.79 -31.58 22.30
N SER A 169 20.90 -32.01 22.88
CA SER A 169 21.70 -33.07 22.28
C SER A 169 21.76 -34.28 23.21
N GLN A 170 20.66 -35.03 23.37
CA GLN A 170 20.77 -36.47 23.65
C GLN A 170 19.75 -37.30 22.88
N ASN A 171 20.33 -38.14 22.03
CA ASN A 171 19.76 -39.15 21.18
C ASN A 171 19.03 -40.19 22.05
N LYS A 172 17.69 -40.22 22.03
CA LYS A 172 16.90 -41.29 22.68
C LYS A 172 17.05 -42.60 21.88
N ARG A 173 18.13 -43.32 22.16
CA ARG A 173 18.27 -44.76 21.95
C ARG A 173 18.75 -45.36 23.27
N ARG A 174 17.88 -46.16 23.92
CA ARG A 174 18.07 -47.12 25.05
C ARG A 174 16.83 -47.00 25.96
N LYS A 175 16.14 -48.04 26.40
CA LYS A 175 16.25 -49.51 26.24
C LYS A 175 14.88 -50.06 26.70
N MET A 176 14.31 -51.02 25.97
CA MET A 176 13.21 -51.87 26.46
C MET A 176 13.75 -52.77 27.58
N GLY A 177 13.02 -52.84 28.68
CA GLY A 177 13.25 -53.72 29.82
C GLY A 177 12.00 -53.65 30.70
#